data_AF-A0A7Y0SFU5-F1
#
_entry.id   AF-A0A7Y0SFU5-F1
#
_cell.length_a   1.000
_cell.length_b   1.000
_cell.length_c   1.000
_cell.angle_alpha   90.00
_cell.angle_beta   90.00
_cell.angle_gamma   90.00
#
_symmetry.space_group_name_H-M   'P 1'
#
loop_
_entity.id
_entity.type
_entity.pdbx_description
1 polymer ?
#
loop_
_entity_poly.entity_id
_entity_poly.type
_entity_poly.pdbx_seq_one_letter_code
_entity_poly.pdbx_strand_id
1 'polypeptide(L)'
;LSILRSNLEAVIMADIYKASTLATLITLLPKNQEEELSIAAHRILNKSKHITIIGIAKNDVISHVFPRQGNERLIGLDYRAVPQQW
;
A
#
# COMPACT_ATOMS: atom_id res chain seq x y z
N LEU A 1 1.03 11.03 -29.55
CA LEU A 1 1.30 11.45 -28.15
C LEU A 1 0.12 11.16 -27.21
N SER A 2 -1.13 11.45 -27.60
CA SER A 2 -2.33 11.23 -26.76
C SER A 2 -2.50 9.78 -26.24
N ILE A 3 -2.35 8.77 -27.11
CA ILE A 3 -2.53 7.36 -26.75
C ILE A 3 -1.53 6.87 -25.69
N LEU A 4 -0.25 7.27 -25.79
CA LEU A 4 0.77 6.88 -24.81
C LEU A 4 0.43 7.46 -23.42
N ARG A 5 0.02 8.73 -23.38
CA ARG A 5 -0.42 9.38 -22.14
C ARG A 5 -1.65 8.67 -21.56
N SER A 6 -2.67 8.42 -22.37
CA SER A 6 -3.89 7.74 -21.90
C SER A 6 -3.61 6.33 -21.39
N ASN A 7 -2.68 5.59 -22.01
CA ASN A 7 -2.28 4.27 -21.52
C ASN A 7 -1.56 4.34 -20.17
N LEU A 8 -0.66 5.32 -19.99
CA LEU A 8 0.02 5.53 -18.71
C LEU A 8 -0.98 5.91 -17.61
N GLU A 9 -1.91 6.83 -17.90
CA GLU A 9 -2.99 7.23 -16.99
C GLU A 9 -3.84 6.01 -16.60
N ALA A 10 -4.24 5.17 -17.55
CA ALA A 10 -5.02 3.96 -17.28
C ALA A 10 -4.28 2.98 -16.35
N VAL A 11 -2.96 2.79 -16.56
CA VAL A 11 -2.12 1.92 -15.73
C VAL A 11 -2.00 2.47 -14.30
N ILE A 12 -1.74 3.77 -14.15
CA ILE A 12 -1.64 4.42 -12.83
C ILE A 12 -2.98 4.33 -12.10
N MET A 13 -4.10 4.64 -12.77
CA MET A 13 -5.43 4.59 -12.17
C MET A 13 -5.80 3.17 -11.71
N ALA A 14 -5.40 2.14 -12.46
CA ALA A 14 -5.65 0.76 -12.08
C ALA A 14 -4.93 0.38 -10.76
N ASP A 15 -3.72 0.88 -10.52
CA ASP A 15 -2.99 0.60 -9.28
C ASP A 15 -3.49 1.46 -8.11
N ILE A 16 -3.86 2.73 -8.35
CA ILE A 16 -4.54 3.58 -7.34
C ILE A 16 -5.83 2.90 -6.85
N TYR A 17 -6.63 2.35 -7.77
CA TYR A 17 -7.89 1.69 -7.41
C TYR A 17 -7.68 0.45 -6.53
N LYS A 18 -6.62 -0.33 -6.80
CA LYS A 18 -6.25 -1.47 -5.95
C LYS A 18 -5.82 -1.02 -4.55
N ALA A 19 -5.00 0.02 -4.46
CA ALA A 19 -4.57 0.57 -3.17
C ALA A 19 -5.76 1.11 -2.36
N SER A 20 -6.69 1.82 -3.01
CA SER A 20 -7.93 2.29 -2.37
C SER A 20 -8.80 1.13 -1.88
N THR A 21 -8.89 0.05 -2.66
CA THR A 21 -9.64 -1.15 -2.25
C THR A 21 -9.02 -1.79 -1.01
N LEU A 22 -7.68 -1.87 -0.93
CA LEU A 22 -7.00 -2.33 0.28
C LEU A 22 -7.36 -1.46 1.48
N ALA A 23 -7.27 -0.14 1.33
CA ALA A 23 -7.57 0.80 2.40
C ALA A 23 -8.99 0.60 2.92
N THR A 24 -9.98 0.45 2.03
CA THR A 24 -11.37 0.13 2.40
C THR A 24 -11.48 -1.21 3.11
N LEU A 25 -10.81 -2.26 2.64
CA LEU A 25 -10.85 -3.57 3.31
C LEU A 25 -10.24 -3.51 4.71
N ILE A 26 -9.14 -2.76 4.90
CA ILE A 26 -8.48 -2.60 6.20
C ILE A 26 -9.41 -1.96 7.23
N THR A 27 -10.25 -0.99 6.84
CA THR A 27 -11.18 -0.35 7.78
C THR A 27 -12.31 -1.29 8.23
N LEU A 28 -12.59 -2.33 7.46
CA LEU A 28 -13.61 -3.34 7.76
C LEU A 28 -13.05 -4.53 8.56
N LEU A 29 -11.72 -4.71 8.57
CA LEU A 29 -11.07 -5.78 9.32
C LEU A 29 -11.06 -5.47 10.83
N PRO A 30 -11.43 -6.44 11.69
CA PRO A 30 -11.19 -6.35 13.12
C PRO A 30 -9.71 -6.11 13.44
N LYS A 31 -9.43 -5.33 14.49
CA LYS A 31 -8.07 -4.91 14.88
C LYS A 31 -7.09 -6.06 15.18
N ASN A 32 -7.59 -7.28 15.35
CA ASN A 32 -6.84 -8.48 15.73
C ASN A 32 -6.64 -9.49 14.57
N GLN A 33 -6.97 -9.12 13.33
CA GLN A 33 -6.87 -9.97 12.14
C GLN A 33 -5.60 -9.69 11.32
N GLU A 34 -4.42 -9.90 11.91
CA GLU A 34 -3.13 -9.69 11.23
C GLU A 34 -2.90 -10.68 10.07
N GLU A 35 -3.41 -11.91 10.18
CA GLU A 35 -3.27 -12.92 9.14
C GLU A 35 -4.09 -12.53 7.89
N GLU A 36 -5.34 -12.14 8.08
CA GLU A 36 -6.22 -11.70 7.00
C GLU A 36 -5.69 -10.43 6.34
N LEU A 37 -5.13 -9.52 7.14
CA LEU A 37 -4.46 -8.32 6.64
C LEU A 37 -3.28 -8.66 5.74
N SER A 38 -2.43 -9.59 6.19
CA SER A 38 -1.31 -10.09 5.40
C SER A 38 -1.77 -10.73 4.09
N ILE A 39 -2.80 -11.58 4.13
CA ILE A 39 -3.37 -12.21 2.94
C ILE A 39 -3.90 -11.16 1.97
N ALA A 40 -4.62 -10.15 2.44
CA ALA A 40 -5.15 -9.08 1.61
C ALA A 40 -4.04 -8.25 0.93
N ALA A 41 -3.02 -7.86 1.70
CA ALA A 41 -1.88 -7.11 1.18
C ALA A 41 -1.11 -7.89 0.10
N HIS A 42 -0.80 -9.17 0.36
CA HIS A 42 -0.12 -10.04 -0.61
C HIS A 42 -0.95 -10.28 -1.89
N ARG A 43 -2.27 -10.42 -1.77
CA ARG A 43 -3.16 -10.53 -2.94
C ARG A 43 -3.08 -9.29 -3.85
N ILE A 44 -2.88 -8.11 -3.27
CA ILE A 44 -2.78 -6.86 -4.04
C ILE A 44 -1.38 -6.71 -4.64
N LEU A 45 -0.33 -6.99 -3.88
CA LEU A 45 1.05 -7.03 -4.39
C LEU A 45 1.15 -7.97 -5.61
N ASN A 46 0.61 -9.19 -5.50
CA ASN A 46 0.66 -10.17 -6.59
C ASN A 46 -0.16 -9.78 -7.83
N LYS A 47 -1.18 -8.91 -7.68
CA LYS A 47 -2.04 -8.45 -8.78
C LYS A 47 -1.64 -7.07 -9.33
N SER A 48 -0.76 -6.36 -8.65
CA SER A 48 -0.24 -5.10 -9.14
C SER A 48 0.96 -5.35 -10.05
N LYS A 49 1.09 -4.51 -11.08
CA LYS A 49 2.27 -4.54 -11.95
C LYS A 49 3.35 -3.58 -11.45
N HIS A 50 2.99 -2.61 -10.61
CA HIS A 50 3.87 -1.50 -10.24
C HIS A 50 3.93 -1.22 -8.73
N ILE A 51 3.08 -1.82 -7.91
CA ILE A 51 3.20 -1.76 -6.44
C ILE A 51 4.20 -2.82 -5.98
N THR A 52 5.30 -2.37 -5.39
CA THR A 52 6.37 -3.24 -4.86
C THR A 52 6.35 -3.36 -3.34
N ILE A 53 5.82 -2.35 -2.65
CA ILE A 53 5.79 -2.26 -1.18
C ILE A 53 4.44 -1.68 -0.77
N ILE A 54 3.85 -2.22 0.30
CA ILE A 54 2.67 -1.68 0.97
C ILE A 54 3.01 -1.44 2.43
N GLY A 55 2.98 -0.17 2.86
CA GLY A 55 3.08 0.22 4.26
C GLY A 55 1.73 0.65 4.82
N ILE A 56 1.35 0.13 5.98
CA ILE A 56 0.13 0.53 6.69
C ILE A 56 0.52 1.36 7.90
N ALA A 57 0.10 2.63 7.88
CA ALA A 57 0.38 3.56 8.96
C ALA A 57 -0.86 3.78 9.83
N LYS A 58 -0.69 3.59 11.14
CA LYS A 58 -1.69 3.93 12.15
C LYS A 58 -1.25 5.23 12.79
N ASN A 59 -2.10 6.26 12.74
CA ASN A 59 -1.75 7.61 13.20
C ASN A 59 -0.43 8.11 12.56
N ASP A 60 -0.28 7.90 11.25
CA ASP A 60 0.89 8.28 10.45
C ASP A 60 2.21 7.60 10.82
N VAL A 61 2.17 6.59 11.70
CA VAL A 61 3.31 5.73 12.04
C VAL A 61 3.14 4.37 11.40
N ILE A 62 4.09 3.94 10.58
CA ILE A 62 4.04 2.63 9.91
C ILE A 62 4.05 1.51 10.96
N SER A 63 2.97 0.74 11.00
CA SER A 63 2.81 -0.41 11.90
C SER A 63 2.99 -1.75 11.19
N HIS A 64 2.73 -1.80 9.89
CA HIS A 64 2.89 -3.01 9.08
C HIS A 64 3.53 -2.67 7.73
N VAL A 65 4.30 -3.60 7.18
CA VAL A 65 4.92 -3.47 5.86
C VAL A 65 4.95 -4.82 5.14
N PHE A 66 4.65 -4.79 3.84
CA PHE A 66 4.56 -5.97 2.99
C PHE A 66 5.30 -5.74 1.65
N PRO A 67 6.19 -6.65 1.22
CA PRO A 67 6.73 -7.76 2.01
C PRO A 67 7.59 -7.23 3.17
N ARG A 68 7.57 -7.93 4.32
CA ARG A 68 8.35 -7.51 5.49
C ARG A 68 9.86 -7.64 5.25
N GLN A 69 10.27 -8.73 4.61
CA GLN A 69 11.66 -9.03 4.34
C GLN A 69 12.31 -7.92 3.50
N GLY A 70 13.37 -7.31 4.03
CA GLY A 70 14.11 -6.22 3.38
C GLY A 70 13.51 -4.83 3.58
N ASN A 71 12.35 -4.72 4.24
CA ASN A 71 11.63 -3.47 4.50
C ASN A 71 11.41 -3.22 5.99
N GLU A 72 12.06 -3.97 6.89
CA GLU A 72 11.84 -3.92 8.34
C GLU A 72 12.10 -2.54 8.92
N ARG A 73 13.03 -1.79 8.32
CA ARG A 73 13.38 -0.41 8.71
C ARG A 73 12.24 0.59 8.55
N LEU A 74 11.20 0.25 7.79
CA LEU A 74 10.02 1.10 7.63
C LEU A 74 9.11 1.03 8.85
N ILE A 75 9.14 -0.05 9.62
CA ILE A 75 8.31 -0.16 10.84
C ILE A 75 8.72 0.91 11.85
N GLY A 76 7.73 1.64 12.38
CA GLY A 76 7.94 2.73 13.33
C GLY A 76 8.31 4.07 12.69
N LEU A 77 8.45 4.14 11.36
CA LEU A 77 8.64 5.42 10.67
C LEU A 77 7.40 6.31 10.87
N ASP A 78 7.62 7.49 11.43
CA ASP A 78 6.62 8.54 11.56
C ASP A 78 6.71 9.46 10.33
N TYR A 79 5.69 9.44 9.48
CA TYR A 79 5.67 10.27 8.26
C TYR A 79 5.72 11.77 8.56
N ARG A 80 5.26 12.21 9.73
CA ARG A 80 5.31 13.63 10.14
C ARG A 80 6.75 14.12 10.35
N ALA A 81 7.69 13.19 10.54
CA ALA A 81 9.12 13.48 10.64
C ALA A 81 9.84 13.48 9.28
N VAL A 82 9.14 13.19 8.17
CA VAL A 82 9.70 13.13 6.81
C VAL A 82 8.95 14.07 5.87
N PRO A 83 9.22 15.40 5.91
CA PRO A 83 8.42 16.40 5.19
C PRO A 83 8.41 16.26 3.66
N GLN A 84 9.40 15.58 3.09
CA GLN A 84 9.49 15.34 1.64
C GLN A 84 8.52 14.26 1.14
N GLN A 85 7.88 13.50 2.04
CA GLN A 85 6.95 12.42 1.70
C GLN A 85 5.47 12.81 1.95
N TRP A 86 5.20 14.03 2.40
CA TRP A 86 3.85 14.55 2.67
C TRP A 86 3.31 15.38 1.50
#